data_AF-A0A6I3CKU1-F1
#
_entry.id   AF-A0A6I3CKU1-F1
#
_cell.length_a   1.000
_cell.length_b   1.000
_cell.length_c   1.000
_cell.angle_alpha   90.00
_cell.angle_beta   90.00
_cell.angle_gamma   90.00
#
_symmetry.space_group_name_H-M   'P 1'
#
loop_
_entity.id
_entity.type
_entity.pdbx_description
1 polymer ?
#
loop_
_entity_poly.entity_id
_entity_poly.type
_entity_poly.pdbx_seq_one_letter_code
_entity_poly.pdbx_strand_id
1 'polypeptide(L)' 'MDIRQLQSVRTGQEVAAFLRERIACGEWGVGYRLPAQRQLASELGVGRQAVRQGI' A
#
# COMPACT_ATOMS: atom_id res chain seq x y z
N MET A 1 -22.96 11.24 1.67
CA MET A 1 -21.59 10.87 2.06
C MET A 1 -21.41 9.39 1.75
N ASP A 2 -20.64 9.05 0.72
CA ASP A 2 -20.49 7.68 0.23
C ASP A 2 -19.62 6.84 1.17
N ILE A 3 -20.23 5.83 1.79
CA ILE A 3 -19.59 4.94 2.78
C ILE A 3 -18.47 4.10 2.14
N ARG A 4 -18.58 3.82 0.83
CA ARG A 4 -17.55 3.10 0.05
C ARG A 4 -16.23 3.86 -0.08
N GLN A 5 -16.27 5.19 -0.11
CA GLN A 5 -15.06 6.00 -0.32
C GLN A 5 -14.20 6.09 0.95
N LEU A 6 -14.83 6.08 2.14
CA LEU A 6 -14.14 6.08 3.43
C LEU A 6 -13.37 4.78 3.70
N GLN A 7 -13.88 3.63 3.26
CA GLN A 7 -13.20 2.34 3.45
C GLN A 7 -11.91 2.26 2.62
N SER A 8 -11.95 2.67 1.35
CA SER A 8 -10.77 2.64 0.49
C SER A 8 -9.64 3.55 0.96
N VAL A 9 -9.96 4.72 1.55
CA VAL A 9 -8.95 5.66 2.08
C VAL A 9 -8.21 5.06 3.27
N ARG A 10 -8.90 4.36 4.17
CA ARG A 10 -8.25 3.68 5.31
C ARG A 10 -7.29 2.60 4.83
N THR A 11 -7.75 1.73 3.93
CA THR A 11 -6.91 0.66 3.39
C THR A 11 -5.70 1.23 2.63
N GLY A 12 -5.86 2.34 1.90
CA GLY A 12 -4.74 3.03 1.24
C GLY A 12 -3.72 3.59 2.23
N GLN A 13 -4.17 4.16 3.34
CA GLN A 13 -3.28 4.64 4.40
C GLN A 13 -2.57 3.50 5.14
N GLU A 14 -3.23 2.37 5.39
CA GLU A 14 -2.61 1.18 5.97
C GLU A 14 -1.54 0.61 5.06
N VAL A 15 -1.82 0.54 3.75
CA VAL A 15 -0.83 0.14 2.75
C VAL A 15 0.36 1.11 2.74
N ALA A 16 0.11 2.42 2.73
CA ALA A 16 1.17 3.43 2.79
C ALA A 16 2.03 3.30 4.06
N ALA A 17 1.40 3.03 5.21
CA ALA A 17 2.10 2.84 6.48
C ALA A 17 2.99 1.60 6.43
N PHE A 18 2.46 0.47 5.93
CA PHE A 18 3.23 -0.76 5.75
C PHE A 18 4.42 -0.58 4.80
N LEU A 19 4.21 0.09 3.66
CA LEU A 19 5.31 0.40 2.73
C LEU A 19 6.37 1.28 3.39
N ARG A 20 5.96 2.33 4.11
CA ARG A 20 6.91 3.20 4.82
C ARG A 20 7.69 2.45 5.89
N GLU A 21 7.06 1.51 6.59
CA GLU A 21 7.72 0.69 7.60
C GLU A 21 8.78 -0.22 6.97
N ARG A 22 8.50 -0.89 5.84
CA ARG A 22 9.50 -1.70 5.12
C ARG A 22 10.62 -0.86 4.49
N ILE A 23 10.30 0.33 3.98
CA ILE A 23 11.31 1.28 3.51
C ILE A 23 12.20 1.73 4.68
N ALA A 24 11.61 2.07 5.83
CA ALA A 24 12.34 2.47 7.04
C ALA A 24 13.17 1.33 7.63
N CYS A 25 12.72 0.08 7.48
CA CYS A 25 13.48 -1.12 7.86
C CYS A 25 14.68 -1.38 6.93
N GLY A 26 14.83 -0.62 5.84
CA GLY A 26 15.92 -0.76 4.88
C GLY A 26 15.72 -1.90 3.88
N GLU A 27 14.56 -2.54 3.89
CA GLU A 27 14.23 -3.67 3.02
C GLU A 27 14.09 -3.21 1.55
N TRP A 28 13.56 -1.99 1.35
CA TRP A 28 13.50 -1.32 0.05
C TRP A 28 14.22 0.02 0.13
N GLY A 29 15.55 -0.03 0.02
CA GLY A 29 16.40 1.16 -0.03
C GLY A 29 16.13 2.05 -1.25
N VAL A 30 16.64 3.29 -1.21
CA VAL A 30 16.55 4.22 -2.34
C VAL A 30 17.23 3.60 -3.57
N GLY A 31 16.47 3.44 -4.66
CA GLY A 31 16.94 2.77 -5.88
C GLY A 31 16.53 1.30 -6.01
N TYR A 32 15.98 0.68 -4.96
CA TYR A 32 15.35 -0.64 -5.07
C TYR A 32 14.01 -0.56 -5.78
N ARG A 33 13.75 -1.51 -6.67
CA ARG A 33 12.46 -1.59 -7.36
C ARG A 33 11.43 -2.19 -6.39
N LEU A 34 10.41 -1.40 -6.07
CA LEU A 34 9.28 -1.89 -5.26
C LEU A 34 8.61 -3.10 -5.95
N PRO A 35 8.07 -4.05 -5.16
CA PRO A 35 7.26 -5.13 -5.70
C PRO A 35 6.07 -4.59 -6.51
N ALA A 36 5.60 -5.36 -7.47
CA ALA A 36 4.46 -4.94 -8.30
C ALA A 36 3.22 -4.68 -7.42
N GLN A 37 2.40 -3.69 -7.80
CA GLN A 37 1.17 -3.35 -7.06
C GLN A 37 0.24 -4.55 -6.83
N ARG A 38 0.21 -5.49 -7.78
CA ARG A 38 -0.58 -6.72 -7.69
C ARG A 38 -0.06 -7.67 -6.60
N GLN A 39 1.26 -7.72 -6.44
CA GLN A 39 1.92 -8.57 -5.48
C GLN A 39 1.71 -8.02 -4.06
N LEU A 40 1.87 -6.70 -3.89
CA LEU A 40 1.50 -5.99 -2.67
C LEU A 40 0.01 -6.15 -2.32
N ALA A 41 -0.87 -6.07 -3.31
CA ALA A 41 -2.31 -6.28 -3.12
C ALA A 41 -2.63 -7.70 -2.62
N SER A 42 -1.96 -8.72 -3.19
CA SER A 42 -2.11 -10.11 -2.74
C SER A 42 -1.48 -10.36 -1.37
N GLU A 43 -0.31 -9.81 -1.07
CA GLU A 43 0.35 -9.95 0.26
C GLU A 43 -0.49 -9.33 1.37
N LEU A 44 -1.07 -8.16 1.12
CA LEU A 44 -1.84 -7.41 2.12
C LEU A 44 -3.32 -7.78 2.10
N GLY A 45 -3.78 -8.59 1.14
CA GLY A 45 -5.20 -8.94 0.98
C GLY A 45 -6.10 -7.75 0.60
N VAL A 46 -5.52 -6.68 0.05
CA VAL A 46 -6.22 -5.42 -0.24
C VAL A 46 -6.57 -5.29 -1.72
N GLY A 47 -7.60 -4.49 -2.01
CA GLY A 47 -7.96 -4.17 -3.39
C GLY A 47 -6.89 -3.34 -4.11
N ARG A 48 -6.78 -3.49 -5.44
CA ARG A 48 -5.84 -2.71 -6.30
C ARG A 48 -5.95 -1.18 -6.12
N GLN A 49 -7.13 -0.68 -5.76
CA GLN A 49 -7.35 0.74 -5.49
C GLN A 49 -6.64 1.21 -4.22
N ALA A 50 -6.60 0.38 -3.16
CA ALA A 50 -5.92 0.71 -1.92
C ALA A 50 -4.41 0.79 -2.14
N VAL A 51 -3.83 -0.18 -2.88
CA VAL A 51 -2.41 -0.14 -3.23
C VAL A 51 -2.05 1.10 -4.03
N ARG A 52 -2.89 1.51 -4.98
CA ARG A 52 -2.66 2.74 -5.75
C ARG A 52 -2.71 4.01 -4.88
N GLN A 53 -3.52 4.04 -3.82
CA GLN A 53 -3.57 5.18 -2.91
C GLN A 53 -2.38 5.24 -1.95
N GLY A 54 -1.69 4.12 -1.74
CA GLY A 54 -0.55 4.04 -0.82
C GLY A 54 0.83 4.28 -1.44
N ILE A 55 0.90 4.46 -2.77
CA ILE A 55 2.12 4.76 -3.54
C ILE A 55 2.00 6.17 -4.10
#